data_AF-A0A9P5P9I9-F1
#
_entry.id   AF-A0A9P5P9I9-F1
#
_cell.length_a   1.000
_cell.length_b   1.000
_cell.length_c   1.000
_cell.angle_alpha   90.00
_cell.angle_beta   90.00
_cell.angle_gamma   90.00
#
_symmetry.space_group_name_H-M   'P 1'
#
loop_
_entity.id
_entity.type
_entity.pdbx_description
1 polymer ?
#
loop_
_entity_poly.entity_id
_entity_poly.type
_entity_poly.pdbx_seq_one_letter_code
_entity_poly.pdbx_strand_id
1 'polypeptide(L)'
;MSESRRFKELHLDVDSRGRSSAATVFHRLTTPAPHLTSLTLITDGRDIMNGALPHMFDGQLQSLRKLCLRHLTSWPRGYFQNLTHICLYDQNPSTLPSMDEFLNFLESSPLLEELAL
;
A
#
# COMPACT_ATOMS: atom_id res chain seq x y z
N MET A 1 -12.83 -19.67 4.17
CA MET A 1 -12.40 -18.26 4.21
C MET A 1 -13.17 -17.53 3.12
N SER A 2 -13.93 -16.47 3.43
CA SER A 2 -14.67 -15.72 2.42
C SER A 2 -13.72 -14.72 1.76
N GLU A 3 -13.58 -14.76 0.44
CA GLU A 3 -12.80 -13.78 -0.32
C GLU A 3 -13.74 -12.71 -0.88
N SER A 4 -13.27 -11.46 -0.95
CA SER A 4 -14.04 -10.44 -1.67
C SER A 4 -13.75 -10.54 -3.17
N ARG A 5 -14.68 -11.12 -3.92
CA ARG A 5 -14.54 -11.32 -5.37
C ARG A 5 -14.94 -10.11 -6.23
N ARG A 6 -15.49 -9.05 -5.61
CA ARG A 6 -16.10 -7.93 -6.34
C ARG A 6 -15.25 -6.67 -6.40
N PHE A 7 -14.37 -6.45 -5.43
CA PHE A 7 -13.64 -5.18 -5.34
C PHE A 7 -12.38 -5.22 -6.20
N LYS A 8 -12.34 -4.35 -7.21
CA LYS A 8 -11.16 -4.09 -8.05
C LYS A 8 -10.37 -2.88 -7.57
N GLU A 9 -11.03 -1.96 -6.88
CA GLU A 9 -10.43 -0.69 -6.49
C GLU A 9 -10.77 -0.39 -5.04
N LEU A 10 -9.76 0.03 -4.28
CA LEU A 10 -9.89 0.43 -2.88
C LEU A 10 -9.11 1.72 -2.68
N HIS A 11 -9.82 2.77 -2.33
CA HIS A 11 -9.24 4.08 -2.02
C HIS A 11 -9.66 4.48 -0.61
N LEU A 12 -8.69 4.59 0.29
CA LEU A 12 -8.90 4.96 1.67
C LEU A 12 -8.14 6.25 1.94
N ASP A 13 -8.89 7.28 2.30
CA ASP A 13 -8.35 8.49 2.92
C ASP A 13 -8.76 8.51 4.38
N VAL A 14 -7.78 8.27 5.23
CA VAL A 14 -7.90 8.21 6.68
C VAL A 14 -7.02 9.29 7.32
N ASP A 15 -6.66 10.34 6.57
CA ASP A 15 -6.04 11.55 7.12
C ASP A 15 -7.04 12.25 8.06
N SER A 16 -7.02 11.83 9.32
CA SER A 16 -7.93 12.34 10.33
C SER A 16 -7.40 13.67 10.86
N ARG A 17 -7.90 14.77 10.27
CA ARG A 17 -7.85 16.08 10.94
C ARG A 17 -8.63 16.10 12.27
N GLY A 18 -9.33 15.02 12.62
CA GLY A 18 -10.04 14.86 13.88
C GLY A 18 -10.19 13.39 14.33
N ARG A 19 -9.51 13.06 15.44
CA ARG A 19 -9.86 12.05 16.48
C ARG A 19 -10.08 10.57 16.11
N SER A 20 -10.18 10.17 14.85
CA SER A 20 -10.32 8.76 14.48
C SER A 20 -9.04 8.23 13.86
N SER A 21 -8.29 7.47 14.68
CA SER A 21 -7.08 6.77 14.29
C SER A 21 -7.34 5.86 13.08
N ALA A 22 -6.56 6.02 12.01
CA ALA A 22 -6.51 5.17 10.82
C ALA A 22 -6.29 3.69 11.17
N ALA A 23 -5.67 3.37 12.32
CA ALA A 23 -5.51 2.01 12.81
C ALA A 23 -6.87 1.31 13.01
N THR A 24 -7.94 2.09 13.28
CA THR A 24 -9.29 1.56 13.43
C THR A 24 -9.94 1.12 12.11
N VAL A 25 -9.49 1.62 10.96
CA VAL A 25 -9.98 1.16 9.65
C VAL A 25 -9.12 0.00 9.16
N PHE A 26 -7.80 0.12 9.31
CA PHE A 26 -6.83 -0.87 8.85
C PHE A 26 -7.00 -2.25 9.51
N HIS A 27 -7.29 -2.34 10.81
CA HIS A 27 -7.52 -3.64 11.46
C HIS A 27 -8.80 -4.35 10.98
N ARG A 28 -9.72 -3.65 10.32
CA ARG A 28 -10.94 -4.23 9.74
C ARG A 28 -10.71 -4.81 8.35
N LEU A 29 -9.60 -4.44 7.72
CA LEU A 29 -9.17 -4.97 6.44
C LEU A 29 -8.48 -6.31 6.65
N THR A 30 -9.29 -7.36 6.81
CA THR A 30 -8.81 -8.74 7.06
C THR A 30 -9.19 -9.73 5.96
N THR A 31 -10.07 -9.32 5.05
CA THR A 31 -10.58 -10.17 3.97
C THR A 31 -9.70 -10.04 2.73
N PRO A 32 -9.12 -11.13 2.18
CA PRO A 32 -8.34 -11.07 0.95
C PRO A 32 -9.13 -10.48 -0.22
N ALA A 33 -8.46 -9.66 -1.01
CA ALA A 33 -8.98 -9.02 -2.22
C ALA A 33 -8.13 -9.39 -3.46
N PRO A 34 -8.20 -10.65 -3.94
CA PRO A 34 -7.29 -11.17 -4.97
C PRO A 34 -7.44 -10.50 -6.34
N HIS A 35 -8.58 -9.85 -6.60
CA HIS A 35 -8.87 -9.13 -7.84
C HIS A 35 -8.65 -7.62 -7.75
N LEU A 36 -8.07 -7.14 -6.65
CA LEU A 36 -7.76 -5.72 -6.48
C LEU A 36 -6.69 -5.31 -7.50
N THR A 37 -7.04 -4.35 -8.36
CA THR A 37 -6.18 -3.78 -9.41
C THR A 37 -5.67 -2.39 -9.06
N SER A 38 -6.38 -1.65 -8.20
CA SER A 38 -5.97 -0.32 -7.74
C SER A 38 -6.10 -0.19 -6.23
N LEU A 39 -5.05 0.34 -5.60
CA LEU A 39 -5.01 0.61 -4.16
C LEU A 39 -4.48 2.02 -3.90
N THR A 40 -5.24 2.80 -3.12
CA THR A 40 -4.81 4.08 -2.58
C THR A 40 -4.97 4.07 -1.07
N LEU A 41 -3.90 4.35 -0.34
CA LEU A 41 -3.89 4.45 1.11
C LEU A 41 -3.27 5.79 1.53
N ILE A 42 -4.11 6.71 1.94
CA ILE A 42 -3.72 8.03 2.45
C ILE A 42 -3.96 8.03 3.95
N THR A 43 -2.88 8.18 4.71
CA THR A 43 -2.87 8.21 6.17
C THR A 43 -2.05 9.42 6.65
N ASP A 44 -2.09 9.72 7.94
CA ASP A 44 -1.23 10.71 8.59
C ASP A 44 0.08 10.09 9.14
N GLY A 45 0.30 8.79 8.90
CA GLY A 45 1.48 8.03 9.33
C GLY A 45 1.53 7.70 10.83
N ARG A 46 0.63 8.24 11.67
CA ARG A 46 0.64 8.05 13.13
C ARG A 46 0.21 6.67 13.56
N ASP A 47 -0.61 6.03 12.73
CA ASP A 47 -1.32 4.80 13.04
C ASP A 47 -0.72 3.55 12.41
N ILE A 48 0.37 3.71 11.66
CA ILE A 48 1.02 2.60 10.97
C ILE A 48 2.19 2.16 11.81
N MET A 49 1.93 1.15 12.65
CA MET A 49 2.93 0.47 13.46
C MET A 49 4.08 0.02 12.56
N ASN A 50 5.21 0.73 12.62
CA ASN A 50 6.43 0.47 11.84
C ASN A 50 6.28 0.56 10.30
N GLY A 51 5.30 1.32 9.79
CA GLY A 51 5.11 1.48 8.34
C GLY A 51 4.55 0.24 7.62
N ALA A 52 4.14 -0.81 8.34
CA ALA A 52 3.64 -2.07 7.79
C ALA A 52 2.17 -2.00 7.37
N LEU A 53 1.89 -2.60 6.22
CA LEU A 53 0.53 -2.75 5.70
C LEU A 53 -0.25 -3.82 6.50
N PRO A 54 -1.58 -3.69 6.61
CA PRO A 54 -2.44 -4.70 7.21
C PRO A 54 -2.34 -6.09 6.57
N HIS A 55 -2.63 -7.14 7.35
CA HIS A 55 -2.63 -8.54 6.90
C HIS A 55 -3.48 -8.84 5.64
N MET A 56 -4.47 -8.01 5.28
CA MET A 56 -5.16 -8.15 3.98
C MET A 56 -4.20 -8.06 2.79
N PHE A 57 -3.05 -7.42 2.97
CA PHE A 57 -1.99 -7.26 1.97
C PHE A 57 -0.84 -8.26 2.15
N ASP A 58 -0.92 -9.15 3.15
CA ASP A 58 0.05 -10.25 3.35
C ASP A 58 -0.15 -11.39 2.33
N GLY A 59 -1.26 -11.36 1.58
CA GLY A 59 -1.44 -12.18 0.38
C GLY A 59 -0.85 -11.49 -0.84
N GLN A 60 -0.34 -12.26 -1.81
CA GLN A 60 0.11 -11.70 -3.08
C GLN A 60 -1.07 -11.02 -3.79
N LEU A 61 -1.08 -9.68 -3.80
CA LEU A 61 -2.01 -8.89 -4.61
C LEU A 61 -1.59 -8.94 -6.08
N GLN A 62 -1.56 -10.15 -6.67
CA GLN A 62 -1.00 -10.37 -8.00
C GLN A 62 -1.74 -9.61 -9.11
N SER A 63 -3.00 -9.23 -8.85
CA SER A 63 -3.80 -8.41 -9.77
C SER A 63 -3.52 -6.91 -9.64
N LEU A 64 -2.79 -6.46 -8.62
CA LEU A 64 -2.56 -5.03 -8.39
C LEU A 64 -1.71 -4.46 -9.52
N ARG A 65 -2.13 -3.30 -10.04
CA ARG A 65 -1.44 -2.57 -11.10
C ARG A 65 -1.14 -1.14 -10.68
N LYS A 66 -2.02 -0.54 -9.87
CA LYS A 66 -1.90 0.84 -9.45
C LYS A 66 -1.79 0.92 -7.93
N LEU A 67 -0.74 1.59 -7.45
CA LEU A 67 -0.45 1.76 -6.04
C LEU A 67 -0.21 3.23 -5.74
N CYS A 68 -0.93 3.77 -4.76
CA CYS A 68 -0.73 5.12 -4.25
C CYS A 68 -0.65 5.10 -2.71
N LEU A 69 0.45 5.59 -2.14
CA LEU A 69 0.75 5.52 -0.72
C LEU A 69 1.22 6.88 -0.18
N ARG A 70 0.66 7.31 0.95
CA ARG A 70 1.17 8.45 1.74
C ARG A 70 1.64 7.99 3.11
N HIS A 71 2.81 8.47 3.55
CA HIS A 71 3.43 8.09 4.84
C HIS A 71 3.64 6.57 5.07
N LEU A 72 3.70 5.77 4.01
CA LEU A 72 3.71 4.30 4.05
C LEU A 72 5.00 3.78 3.40
N THR A 73 6.02 3.49 4.21
CA THR A 73 7.39 3.28 3.74
C THR A 73 7.91 1.86 3.84
N SER A 74 7.22 0.94 4.53
CA SER A 74 7.67 -0.46 4.57
C SER A 74 7.00 -1.27 3.44
N TRP A 75 7.81 -1.75 2.51
CA TRP A 75 7.37 -2.56 1.38
C TRP A 75 8.17 -3.86 1.37
N PRO A 76 7.71 -4.91 2.07
CA PRO A 76 8.42 -6.18 2.08
C PRO A 76 8.55 -6.71 0.66
N ARG A 77 9.71 -7.30 0.34
CA ARG A 77 9.96 -7.88 -0.99
C ARG A 77 8.81 -8.81 -1.37
N GLY A 78 8.23 -8.57 -2.55
CA GLY A 78 7.16 -9.41 -3.10
C GLY A 78 5.73 -9.05 -2.70
N TYR A 79 5.50 -8.00 -1.91
CA TYR A 79 4.13 -7.52 -1.59
C TYR A 79 3.41 -7.01 -2.84
N PHE A 80 4.09 -6.18 -3.61
CA PHE A 80 3.58 -5.60 -4.83
C PHE A 80 4.46 -6.03 -5.99
N GLN A 81 3.83 -6.67 -6.97
CA GLN A 81 4.51 -7.16 -8.16
C GLN A 81 3.73 -6.71 -9.38
N ASN A 82 4.43 -6.50 -10.49
CA ASN A 82 3.82 -6.14 -11.77
C ASN A 82 2.98 -4.85 -11.71
N LEU A 83 3.38 -3.87 -10.90
CA LEU A 83 2.76 -2.56 -10.91
C LEU A 83 3.05 -1.85 -12.24
N THR A 84 2.07 -1.11 -12.73
CA THR A 84 2.22 -0.20 -13.86
C THR A 84 2.24 1.26 -13.41
N HIS A 85 1.63 1.58 -12.26
CA HIS A 85 1.59 2.95 -11.74
C HIS A 85 1.94 2.94 -10.24
N ILE A 86 2.94 3.73 -9.85
CA ILE A 86 3.37 3.95 -8.47
C ILE A 86 3.29 5.43 -8.16
N CYS A 87 2.60 5.79 -7.08
CA CYS A 87 2.57 7.14 -6.53
C CYS A 87 2.91 7.07 -5.04
N LEU A 88 4.04 7.65 -4.67
CA LEU A 88 4.49 7.76 -3.28
C LEU A 88 4.59 9.24 -2.97
N TYR A 89 4.01 9.73 -1.87
CA TYR A 89 4.22 11.13 -1.47
C TYR A 89 4.15 11.31 0.05
N ASP A 90 4.74 12.40 0.55
CA ASP A 90 4.93 12.68 1.98
C ASP A 90 5.49 11.48 2.75
N GLN A 91 6.51 10.79 2.23
CA GLN A 91 7.08 9.65 2.94
C GLN A 91 7.81 10.09 4.23
N ASN A 92 7.67 9.32 5.31
CA ASN A 92 8.31 9.64 6.58
C ASN A 92 9.83 9.45 6.47
N PRO A 93 10.66 10.50 6.66
CA PRO A 93 12.12 10.40 6.52
C PRO A 93 12.77 9.42 7.52
N SER A 94 12.16 9.21 8.69
CA SER A 94 12.70 8.32 9.73
C SER A 94 12.48 6.84 9.45
N THR A 95 11.57 6.50 8.53
CA THR A 95 11.24 5.12 8.16
C THR A 95 11.40 4.87 6.66
N LEU A 96 11.97 5.83 5.93
CA LEU A 96 12.20 5.74 4.50
C LEU A 96 13.13 4.56 4.23
N PRO A 97 12.82 3.70 3.23
CA PRO A 97 13.74 2.66 2.82
C PRO A 97 15.03 3.28 2.26
N SER A 98 16.10 2.51 2.33
CA SER A 98 17.33 2.84 1.60
C SER A 98 17.08 2.93 0.10
N MET A 99 17.97 3.63 -0.62
CA MET A 99 17.89 3.69 -2.09
C MET A 99 17.90 2.29 -2.71
N ASP A 100 18.72 1.38 -2.19
CA ASP A 100 18.79 0.00 -2.69
C ASP A 100 17.47 -0.75 -2.47
N GLU A 101 16.82 -0.58 -1.32
CA GLU A 101 15.51 -1.17 -1.06
C GLU A 101 14.42 -0.58 -1.97
N PHE A 102 14.46 0.73 -2.23
CA PHE A 102 13.56 1.38 -3.18
C PHE A 102 13.77 0.84 -4.61
N LEU A 103 15.00 0.71 -5.08
CA LEU A 103 15.31 0.15 -6.40
C LEU A 103 14.86 -1.32 -6.50
N ASN A 104 15.12 -2.14 -5.48
CA ASN A 104 14.62 -3.52 -5.42
C ASN A 104 13.08 -3.60 -5.48
N PHE A 105 12.39 -2.62 -4.89
CA PHE A 105 10.92 -2.51 -4.99
C PHE A 105 10.50 -2.21 -6.43
N LEU A 106 11.16 -1.27 -7.11
CA LEU A 106 10.86 -0.97 -8.53
C LEU A 106 11.16 -2.16 -9.45
N GLU A 107 12.25 -2.90 -9.22
CA GLU A 107 12.61 -4.10 -9.98
C GLU A 107 11.53 -5.19 -9.93
N SER A 108 10.71 -5.22 -8.88
CA SER A 108 9.56 -6.14 -8.76
C SER A 108 8.40 -5.80 -9.71
N SER A 109 8.49 -4.68 -10.44
CA SER A 109 7.46 -4.15 -11.34
C SER A 109 8.05 -3.82 -12.72
N PRO A 110 8.42 -4.84 -13.53
CA PRO A 110 9.04 -4.62 -14.85
C PRO A 110 8.11 -3.96 -15.89
N LEU A 111 6.82 -3.83 -15.59
CA LEU A 111 5.80 -3.19 -16.42
C LEU A 111 5.49 -1.76 -15.95
N LEU A 112 6.34 -1.15 -15.11
CA LEU A 112 6.13 0.19 -14.59
C LEU A 112 6.11 1.21 -15.73
N GLU A 113 4.99 1.92 -15.86
CA GLU A 113 4.74 2.96 -16.87
C GLU A 113 4.84 4.35 -16.22
N GLU A 114 4.37 4.49 -14.98
CA GLU A 114 4.33 5.76 -14.25
C GLU A 114 4.91 5.64 -12.84
N LEU A 115 5.80 6.57 -12.51
CA LEU A 115 6.37 6.75 -11.18
C LEU A 115 6.22 8.22 -10.76
N ALA A 116 5.46 8.45 -9.69
CA ALA A 116 5.32 9.75 -9.04
C ALA A 116 5.86 9.67 -7.60
N LEU A 117 6.68 10.64 -7.22
CA LEU A 117 7.40 10.72 -5.93
C LEU A 117 7.15 12.07 -5.24
#